data_AF-A0A952EVC0-F1
#
_entry.id   AF-A0A952EVC0-F1
#
_cell.length_a   1.000
_cell.length_b   1.000
_cell.length_c   1.000
_cell.angle_alpha   90.00
_cell.angle_beta   90.00
_cell.angle_gamma   90.00
#
_symmetry.space_group_name_H-M   'P 1'
#
loop_
_entity.id
_entity.type
_entity.pdbx_description
1 polymer ?
#
loop_
_entity_poly.entity_id
_entity_poly.type
_entity_poly.pdbx_seq_one_letter_code
_entity_poly.pdbx_strand_id
1 'polypeptide(L)'
;MWLSEVAPVLASGDTPPGLLPAREQMAVSLGWHIVLACFGVAFPTMIYVVHLRGIVGDDPVALGLAKRWGKVLAVLFAIGAVSGTVLSFEMGLLWPGLMGRFGDVLGLPFAFEGLSFFVEAIFLGIYLYGWGRMPARRHLAMLIPMGVSGIVGTFCVVSVNAWMNNPAGFAIVDGRVMNINPWRAMFNGGVWLQFAHMWVGAFMVVGLVVSGVYAFGLLRGRVDGHHRLGFTVPFVFASVAAVAQPLIGHVLGMRIHDTQPAKLAAFELAETTEGPSPLRLGGLLIDDRVRWSLDIPRLGSIIARNSLDAPVPGLDTIPETDWPPVNITHLAFQSMV
;
A
#
# COMPACT_ATOMS: atom_id res chain seq x y z
N MET A 1 23.53 19.50 3.26
CA MET A 1 23.00 20.87 3.08
C MET A 1 21.48 20.91 3.00
N TRP A 2 20.81 19.96 2.31
CA TRP A 2 19.34 19.90 2.24
C TRP A 2 18.66 19.40 3.54
N LEU A 3 19.27 18.46 4.27
CA LEU A 3 18.72 17.93 5.54
C LEU A 3 18.81 18.93 6.71
N SER A 4 19.79 19.83 6.69
CA SER A 4 20.04 20.78 7.79
C SER A 4 19.07 21.95 7.85
N GLU A 5 18.37 22.28 6.75
CA GLU A 5 17.39 23.38 6.72
C GLU A 5 15.95 22.90 6.98
N VAL A 6 15.67 21.60 6.81
CA VAL A 6 14.34 21.01 7.03
C VAL A 6 14.15 20.53 8.47
N ALA A 7 15.20 19.98 9.11
CA ALA A 7 15.15 19.43 10.47
C ALA A 7 14.73 20.46 11.55
N PRO A 8 15.22 21.72 11.56
CA PRO A 8 14.88 22.68 12.63
C PRO A 8 13.42 23.12 12.60
N VAL A 9 12.77 22.96 11.44
CA VAL A 9 11.37 23.34 11.21
C VAL A 9 10.39 22.23 11.61
N LEU A 10 10.87 20.97 11.70
CA LEU A 10 10.08 19.82 12.12
C LEU A 10 10.11 19.59 13.64
N ALA A 11 11.11 20.14 14.35
CA ALA A 11 11.41 19.80 15.74
C ALA A 11 11.15 20.92 16.76
N SER A 12 10.58 22.06 16.37
CA SER A 12 10.33 23.16 17.31
C SER A 12 8.99 23.00 18.04
N GLY A 13 8.96 22.16 19.08
CA GLY A 13 7.87 22.13 20.07
C GLY A 13 7.90 20.89 20.93
N ASP A 14 7.61 21.05 22.23
CA ASP A 14 7.23 19.93 23.10
C ASP A 14 6.16 19.08 22.39
N THR A 15 6.36 17.76 22.38
CA THR A 15 5.42 16.82 21.76
C THR A 15 3.99 17.13 22.23
N PRO A 16 3.07 17.55 21.35
CA PRO A 16 1.73 17.92 21.76
C PRO A 16 1.06 16.75 22.50
N PRO A 17 0.32 16.99 23.59
CA PRO A 17 -0.34 15.91 24.34
C PRO A 17 -1.23 15.00 23.48
N GLY A 18 -1.78 15.54 22.39
CA GLY A 18 -2.63 14.81 21.44
C GLY A 18 -1.88 14.03 20.34
N LEU A 19 -0.55 14.10 20.25
CA LEU A 19 0.19 13.49 19.13
C LEU A 19 0.06 11.95 19.11
N LEU A 20 0.26 11.29 20.26
CA LEU A 20 0.16 9.83 20.33
C LEU A 20 -1.27 9.34 20.05
N PRO A 21 -2.33 9.87 20.69
CA PRO A 21 -3.71 9.53 20.36
C PRO A 21 -4.06 9.75 18.87
N ALA A 22 -3.59 10.85 18.28
CA ALA A 22 -3.79 11.12 16.85
C ALA A 22 -3.12 10.07 15.95
N ARG A 23 -1.91 9.63 16.30
CA ARG A 23 -1.20 8.55 15.58
C ARG A 23 -1.93 7.22 15.69
N GLU A 24 -2.38 6.87 16.90
CA GLU A 24 -3.10 5.61 17.15
C GLU A 24 -4.44 5.57 16.43
N GLN A 25 -5.22 6.65 16.50
CA GLN A 25 -6.50 6.76 15.81
C GLN A 25 -6.32 6.61 14.30
N MET A 26 -5.41 7.39 13.70
CA MET A 26 -5.13 7.29 12.26
C MET A 26 -4.61 5.89 11.88
N ALA A 27 -3.79 5.26 12.72
CA ALA A 27 -3.29 3.90 12.48
C ALA A 27 -4.43 2.87 12.43
N VAL A 28 -5.41 2.96 13.34
CA VAL A 28 -6.60 2.09 13.35
C VAL A 28 -7.47 2.33 12.12
N SER A 29 -7.79 3.59 11.84
CA SER A 29 -8.63 3.98 10.69
C SER A 29 -8.00 3.53 9.37
N LEU A 30 -6.69 3.77 9.18
CA LEU A 30 -5.97 3.42 7.96
C LEU A 30 -5.76 1.90 7.84
N GLY A 31 -5.48 1.22 8.96
CA GLY A 31 -5.35 -0.24 9.02
C GLY A 31 -6.65 -0.95 8.65
N TRP A 32 -7.81 -0.41 9.03
CA TRP A 32 -9.11 -0.93 8.58
C TRP A 32 -9.39 -0.60 7.11
N HIS A 33 -9.15 0.65 6.72
CA HIS A 33 -9.45 1.12 5.37
C HIS A 33 -8.66 0.35 4.31
N ILE A 34 -7.37 0.10 4.53
CA ILE A 34 -6.50 -0.51 3.51
C ILE A 34 -6.95 -1.92 3.10
N VAL A 35 -7.51 -2.69 4.04
CA VAL A 35 -8.07 -4.02 3.76
C VAL A 35 -9.23 -3.91 2.77
N LEU A 36 -10.11 -2.92 2.96
CA LEU A 36 -11.26 -2.67 2.10
C LEU A 36 -10.86 -2.03 0.76
N ALA A 37 -9.93 -1.07 0.80
CA ALA A 37 -9.44 -0.36 -0.38
C ALA A 37 -8.80 -1.32 -1.39
N CYS A 38 -8.04 -2.32 -0.93
CA CYS A 38 -7.47 -3.35 -1.79
C CYS A 38 -8.53 -4.05 -2.67
N PHE A 39 -9.76 -4.26 -2.17
CA PHE A 39 -10.84 -4.84 -2.96
C PHE A 39 -11.31 -3.95 -4.11
N GLY A 40 -11.39 -2.63 -3.92
CA GLY A 40 -11.70 -1.70 -5.02
C GLY A 40 -10.65 -1.76 -6.14
N VAL A 41 -9.39 -1.99 -5.78
CA VAL A 41 -8.27 -2.08 -6.73
C VAL A 41 -8.28 -3.38 -7.53
N ALA A 42 -8.29 -4.53 -6.86
CA ALA A 42 -8.01 -5.81 -7.50
C ALA A 42 -9.27 -6.60 -7.88
N PHE A 43 -10.35 -6.47 -7.11
CA PHE A 43 -11.52 -7.33 -7.28
C PHE A 43 -12.30 -7.08 -8.57
N PRO A 44 -12.44 -5.83 -9.10
CA PRO A 44 -13.03 -5.60 -10.42
C PRO A 44 -12.34 -6.39 -11.54
N THR A 45 -11.00 -6.49 -11.48
CA THR A 45 -10.21 -7.25 -12.46
C THR A 45 -10.50 -8.75 -12.38
N MET A 46 -10.63 -9.29 -11.17
CA MET A 46 -10.99 -10.71 -10.99
C MET A 46 -12.42 -10.98 -11.48
N ILE A 47 -13.37 -10.07 -11.21
CA ILE A 47 -14.74 -10.12 -11.73
C ILE A 47 -14.73 -10.07 -13.25
N TYR A 48 -13.90 -9.22 -13.84
CA TYR A 48 -13.75 -9.11 -15.29
C TYR A 48 -13.33 -10.43 -15.90
N VAL A 49 -12.34 -11.12 -15.32
CA VAL A 49 -11.87 -12.43 -15.81
C VAL A 49 -12.98 -13.48 -15.78
N VAL A 50 -13.72 -13.61 -14.67
CA VAL A 50 -14.80 -14.61 -14.59
C VAL A 50 -15.98 -14.25 -15.48
N HIS A 51 -16.30 -12.96 -15.64
CA HIS A 51 -17.35 -12.51 -16.54
C HIS A 51 -16.96 -12.75 -18.00
N LEU A 52 -15.73 -12.42 -18.40
CA LEU A 52 -15.19 -12.68 -19.74
C LEU A 52 -15.25 -14.16 -20.07
N ARG A 53 -14.79 -15.03 -19.14
CA ARG A 53 -14.91 -16.49 -19.27
C ARG A 53 -16.37 -16.90 -19.47
N GLY A 54 -17.27 -16.34 -18.67
CA GLY A 54 -18.70 -16.62 -18.73
C GLY A 54 -19.32 -16.32 -20.09
N ILE A 55 -18.98 -15.18 -20.71
CA ILE A 55 -19.54 -14.81 -22.01
C ILE A 55 -18.87 -15.51 -23.20
N VAL A 56 -17.56 -15.79 -23.11
CA VAL A 56 -16.82 -16.43 -24.21
C VAL A 56 -17.09 -17.93 -24.24
N GLY A 57 -17.19 -18.55 -23.07
CA GLY A 57 -17.41 -20.00 -22.93
C GLY A 57 -18.86 -20.42 -22.73
N ASP A 58 -19.82 -19.47 -22.75
CA ASP A 58 -21.23 -19.70 -22.39
C ASP A 58 -21.38 -20.45 -21.05
N ASP A 59 -20.58 -20.03 -20.06
CA ASP A 59 -20.45 -20.70 -18.76
C ASP A 59 -21.35 -20.01 -17.71
N PRO A 60 -22.54 -20.59 -17.41
CA PRO A 60 -23.47 -19.98 -16.46
C PRO A 60 -22.93 -19.97 -15.02
N VAL A 61 -21.99 -20.86 -14.69
CA VAL A 61 -21.35 -20.89 -13.36
C VAL A 61 -20.44 -19.67 -13.21
N ALA A 62 -19.65 -19.36 -14.24
CA ALA A 62 -18.78 -18.18 -14.26
C ALA A 62 -19.57 -16.86 -14.24
N LEU A 63 -20.67 -16.77 -14.99
CA LEU A 63 -21.57 -15.60 -14.93
C LEU A 63 -22.26 -15.46 -13.57
N GLY A 64 -22.72 -16.58 -12.98
CA GLY A 64 -23.29 -16.60 -11.64
C GLY A 64 -22.28 -16.13 -10.58
N LEU A 65 -21.02 -16.53 -10.71
CA LEU A 65 -19.92 -16.09 -9.86
C LEU A 65 -19.65 -14.60 -10.03
N ALA A 66 -19.56 -14.09 -11.26
CA ALA A 66 -19.34 -12.66 -11.53
C ALA A 66 -20.46 -11.79 -10.95
N LYS A 67 -21.72 -12.25 -11.06
CA LYS A 67 -22.88 -11.57 -10.47
C LYS A 67 -22.84 -11.58 -8.95
N ARG A 68 -22.44 -12.69 -8.33
CA ARG A 68 -22.27 -12.79 -6.87
C ARG A 68 -21.17 -11.87 -6.37
N TRP A 69 -20.00 -11.90 -7.02
CA TRP A 69 -18.88 -11.05 -6.66
C TRP A 69 -19.17 -9.58 -6.87
N GLY A 70 -19.92 -9.20 -7.90
CA GLY A 70 -20.39 -7.82 -8.07
C GLY A 70 -21.17 -7.31 -6.86
N LYS A 71 -22.08 -8.12 -6.30
CA LYS A 71 -22.80 -7.76 -5.07
C LYS A 71 -21.87 -7.65 -3.84
N VAL A 72 -20.89 -8.54 -3.72
CA VAL A 72 -19.91 -8.49 -2.64
C VAL A 72 -19.06 -7.23 -2.75
N LEU A 73 -18.57 -6.92 -3.97
CA LEU A 73 -17.85 -5.69 -4.26
C LEU A 73 -18.68 -4.47 -3.88
N ALA A 74 -19.99 -4.46 -4.14
CA ALA A 74 -20.86 -3.36 -3.76
C ALA A 74 -20.88 -3.07 -2.25
N VAL A 75 -20.97 -4.12 -1.44
CA VAL A 75 -20.95 -4.00 0.03
C VAL A 75 -19.58 -3.53 0.52
N LEU A 76 -18.50 -4.14 0.02
CA LEU A 76 -17.14 -3.77 0.38
C LEU A 76 -16.82 -2.34 -0.02
N PHE A 77 -17.24 -1.92 -1.21
CA PHE A 77 -17.08 -0.56 -1.71
C PHE A 77 -17.83 0.46 -0.85
N ALA A 78 -19.07 0.16 -0.44
CA ALA A 78 -19.83 1.07 0.42
C ALA A 78 -19.15 1.27 1.79
N ILE A 79 -18.65 0.20 2.42
CA ILE A 79 -17.91 0.31 3.70
C ILE A 79 -16.56 1.00 3.48
N GLY A 80 -15.87 0.67 2.38
CA GLY A 80 -14.63 1.31 1.95
C GLY A 80 -14.79 2.82 1.79
N ALA A 81 -15.86 3.27 1.12
CA ALA A 81 -16.20 4.67 0.94
C ALA A 81 -16.36 5.43 2.26
N VAL A 82 -17.08 4.84 3.21
CA VAL A 82 -17.27 5.44 4.55
C VAL A 82 -15.94 5.55 5.27
N SER A 83 -15.13 4.48 5.28
CA SER A 83 -13.82 4.51 5.93
C SER A 83 -12.84 5.49 5.28
N GLY A 84 -12.86 5.64 3.95
CA GLY A 84 -12.07 6.65 3.24
C GLY A 84 -12.52 8.07 3.57
N THR A 85 -13.83 8.29 3.69
CA THR A 85 -14.38 9.59 4.14
C THR A 85 -13.86 9.95 5.52
N VAL A 86 -13.85 8.99 6.46
CA VAL A 86 -13.27 9.19 7.81
C VAL A 86 -11.81 9.64 7.70
N LEU A 87 -10.98 8.96 6.91
CA LEU A 87 -9.58 9.32 6.72
C LEU A 87 -9.39 10.73 6.14
N SER A 88 -10.21 11.14 5.18
CA SER A 88 -10.17 12.49 4.60
C SER A 88 -10.40 13.57 5.66
N PHE A 89 -11.33 13.35 6.59
CA PHE A 89 -11.53 14.26 7.72
C PHE A 89 -10.41 14.17 8.75
N GLU A 90 -9.94 12.95 9.07
CA GLU A 90 -8.84 12.75 10.02
C GLU A 90 -7.54 13.44 9.56
N MET A 91 -7.23 13.45 8.27
CA MET A 91 -6.06 14.20 7.75
C MET A 91 -6.15 15.69 8.08
N GLY A 92 -7.32 16.31 7.95
CA GLY A 92 -7.51 17.73 8.30
C GLY A 92 -7.57 18.01 9.80
N LEU A 93 -8.26 17.14 10.56
CA LEU A 93 -8.52 17.33 11.99
C LEU A 93 -7.35 16.94 12.87
N LEU A 94 -6.69 15.80 12.57
CA LEU A 94 -5.58 15.27 13.37
C LEU A 94 -4.23 15.86 12.95
N TRP A 95 -4.10 16.28 11.70
CA TRP A 95 -2.84 16.80 11.13
C TRP A 95 -2.96 18.22 10.54
N PRO A 96 -3.53 19.21 11.28
CA PRO A 96 -3.76 20.55 10.76
C PRO A 96 -2.46 21.28 10.39
N GLY A 97 -1.35 21.00 11.07
CA GLY A 97 -0.03 21.56 10.73
C GLY A 97 0.50 21.05 9.39
N LEU A 98 0.26 19.77 9.07
CA LEU A 98 0.63 19.18 7.78
C LEU A 98 -0.27 19.74 6.67
N MET A 99 -1.59 19.64 6.84
CA MET A 99 -2.56 20.04 5.82
C MET A 99 -2.61 21.56 5.61
N GLY A 100 -2.46 22.36 6.66
CA GLY A 100 -2.42 23.81 6.55
C GLY A 100 -1.17 24.33 5.84
N ARG A 101 -0.04 23.61 5.94
CA ARG A 101 1.23 24.02 5.34
C ARG A 101 1.45 23.45 3.94
N PHE A 102 1.03 22.22 3.70
CA PHE A 102 1.32 21.48 2.48
C PHE A 102 0.07 21.07 1.70
N GLY A 103 -1.13 21.48 2.12
CA GLY A 103 -2.39 21.13 1.48
C GLY A 103 -2.42 21.45 -0.02
N ASP A 104 -1.88 22.61 -0.43
CA ASP A 104 -1.81 23.00 -1.84
C ASP A 104 -0.89 22.09 -2.68
N VAL A 105 0.11 21.45 -2.05
CA VAL A 105 0.99 20.48 -2.70
C VAL A 105 0.28 19.14 -2.89
N LEU A 106 -0.50 18.74 -1.89
CA LEU A 106 -1.18 17.44 -1.82
C LEU A 106 -2.59 17.45 -2.44
N GLY A 107 -3.16 18.62 -2.73
CA GLY A 107 -4.54 18.74 -3.17
C GLY A 107 -4.83 18.06 -4.50
N LEU A 108 -3.91 18.13 -5.46
CA LEU A 108 -4.09 17.51 -6.78
C LEU A 108 -4.25 15.98 -6.72
N PRO A 109 -3.35 15.20 -6.08
CA PRO A 109 -3.54 13.77 -5.99
C PRO A 109 -4.81 13.38 -5.23
N PHE A 110 -5.16 14.05 -4.13
CA PHE A 110 -6.43 13.77 -3.44
C PHE A 110 -7.67 14.08 -4.30
N ALA A 111 -7.64 15.13 -5.11
CA ALA A 111 -8.73 15.43 -6.04
C ALA A 111 -8.91 14.31 -7.09
N PHE A 112 -7.80 13.80 -7.65
CA PHE A 112 -7.86 12.70 -8.61
C PHE A 112 -8.25 11.36 -7.98
N GLU A 113 -7.86 11.09 -6.74
CA GLU A 113 -8.38 9.96 -5.98
C GLU A 113 -9.90 10.07 -5.84
N GLY A 114 -10.43 11.21 -5.39
CA GLY A 114 -11.87 11.42 -5.23
C GLY A 114 -12.64 11.26 -6.55
N LEU A 115 -12.09 11.75 -7.67
CA LEU A 115 -12.66 11.53 -8.99
C LEU A 115 -12.64 10.05 -9.39
N SER A 116 -11.53 9.36 -9.15
CA SER A 116 -11.39 7.94 -9.45
C SER A 116 -12.40 7.11 -8.68
N PHE A 117 -12.53 7.37 -7.37
CA PHE A 117 -13.54 6.75 -6.52
C PHE A 117 -14.96 6.98 -7.05
N PHE A 118 -15.29 8.21 -7.49
CA PHE A 118 -16.61 8.52 -8.02
C PHE A 118 -16.89 7.81 -9.36
N VAL A 119 -15.88 7.73 -10.25
CA VAL A 119 -15.97 6.95 -11.50
C VAL A 119 -16.24 5.48 -11.18
N GLU A 120 -15.50 4.90 -10.24
CA GLU A 120 -15.70 3.52 -9.81
C GLU A 120 -17.14 3.29 -9.31
N ALA A 121 -17.67 4.18 -8.47
CA ALA A 121 -19.03 4.11 -7.93
C ALA A 121 -20.11 4.11 -9.02
N ILE A 122 -19.97 5.00 -10.02
CA ILE A 122 -20.89 5.09 -11.16
C ILE A 122 -20.92 3.76 -11.92
N PHE A 123 -19.74 3.28 -12.32
CA PHE A 123 -19.65 2.07 -13.15
C PHE A 123 -20.01 0.80 -12.39
N LEU A 124 -19.73 0.73 -11.08
CA LEU A 124 -20.22 -0.32 -10.21
C LEU A 124 -21.74 -0.35 -10.17
N GLY A 125 -22.39 0.81 -10.02
CA GLY A 125 -23.85 0.93 -10.09
C GLY A 125 -24.41 0.43 -11.42
N ILE A 126 -23.84 0.90 -12.54
CA ILE A 126 -24.23 0.45 -13.89
C ILE A 126 -24.03 -1.06 -14.04
N TYR A 127 -22.92 -1.61 -13.55
CA TYR A 127 -22.65 -3.04 -13.59
C TYR A 127 -23.65 -3.86 -12.78
N LEU A 128 -24.04 -3.41 -11.59
CA LEU A 128 -25.01 -4.11 -10.74
C LEU A 128 -26.40 -4.14 -11.36
N TYR A 129 -26.86 -3.01 -11.91
CA TYR A 129 -28.20 -2.88 -12.48
C TYR A 129 -28.29 -3.28 -13.95
N GLY A 130 -27.16 -3.44 -14.63
CA GLY A 130 -27.05 -3.79 -16.04
C GLY A 130 -27.36 -5.25 -16.38
N TRP A 131 -27.34 -6.15 -15.40
CA TRP A 131 -27.69 -7.57 -15.61
C TRP A 131 -29.07 -7.72 -16.27
N GLY A 132 -29.11 -8.29 -17.48
CA GLY A 132 -30.34 -8.49 -18.26
C GLY A 132 -30.92 -7.23 -18.93
N ARG A 133 -30.24 -6.08 -18.83
CA ARG A 133 -30.66 -4.78 -19.40
C ARG A 133 -29.74 -4.24 -20.49
N MET A 134 -28.60 -4.88 -20.71
CA MET A 134 -27.64 -4.49 -21.75
C MET A 134 -26.96 -5.72 -22.38
N PRO A 135 -26.43 -5.59 -23.61
CA PRO A 135 -25.67 -6.68 -24.25
C PRO A 135 -24.48 -7.12 -23.39
N ALA A 136 -24.23 -8.43 -23.31
CA ALA A 136 -23.22 -9.02 -22.42
C ALA A 136 -21.81 -8.41 -22.57
N ARG A 137 -21.38 -8.14 -23.82
CA ARG A 137 -20.08 -7.48 -24.08
C ARG A 137 -20.01 -6.04 -23.54
N ARG A 138 -21.09 -5.28 -23.66
CA ARG A 138 -21.17 -3.92 -23.09
C ARG A 138 -21.19 -3.98 -21.58
N HIS A 139 -21.85 -4.99 -21.02
CA HIS A 139 -21.89 -5.20 -19.59
C HIS A 139 -20.51 -5.50 -18.99
N LEU A 140 -19.77 -6.42 -19.63
CA LEU A 140 -18.37 -6.69 -19.29
C LEU A 140 -17.50 -5.43 -19.35
N ALA A 141 -17.70 -4.59 -20.37
CA ALA A 141 -16.92 -3.36 -20.54
C ALA A 141 -17.12 -2.35 -19.39
N MET A 142 -18.19 -2.44 -18.60
CA MET A 142 -18.40 -1.56 -17.44
C MET A 142 -17.37 -1.79 -16.32
N LEU A 143 -16.72 -2.96 -16.29
CA LEU A 143 -15.64 -3.25 -15.34
C LEU A 143 -14.31 -2.60 -15.74
N ILE A 144 -14.14 -2.15 -16.98
CA ILE A 144 -12.87 -1.56 -17.46
C ILE A 144 -12.63 -0.20 -16.78
N PRO A 145 -13.58 0.77 -16.80
CA PRO A 145 -13.41 2.02 -16.09
C PRO A 145 -13.20 1.84 -14.60
N MET A 146 -13.82 0.83 -13.98
CA MET A 146 -13.62 0.49 -12.56
C MET A 146 -12.17 0.02 -12.29
N GLY A 147 -11.62 -0.85 -13.14
CA GLY A 147 -10.23 -1.28 -13.01
C GLY A 147 -9.25 -0.13 -13.22
N VAL A 148 -9.49 0.72 -14.21
CA VAL A 148 -8.65 1.90 -14.49
C VAL A 148 -8.73 2.91 -13.35
N SER A 149 -9.92 3.18 -12.80
CA SER A 149 -10.08 4.09 -11.67
C SER A 149 -9.39 3.55 -10.42
N GLY A 150 -9.47 2.25 -10.15
CA GLY A 150 -8.73 1.62 -9.05
C GLY A 150 -7.21 1.81 -9.16
N ILE A 151 -6.66 1.69 -10.39
CA ILE A 151 -5.23 1.93 -10.67
C ILE A 151 -4.88 3.41 -10.43
N VAL A 152 -5.64 4.34 -11.00
CA VAL A 152 -5.38 5.78 -10.89
C VAL A 152 -5.53 6.24 -9.43
N GLY A 153 -6.59 5.82 -8.74
CA GLY A 153 -6.81 6.12 -7.33
C GLY A 153 -5.67 5.62 -6.45
N THR A 154 -5.24 4.36 -6.65
CA THR A 154 -4.07 3.80 -5.94
C THR A 154 -2.81 4.64 -6.17
N PHE A 155 -2.54 5.01 -7.43
CA PHE A 155 -1.40 5.86 -7.76
C PHE A 155 -1.47 7.21 -7.04
N CYS A 156 -2.64 7.86 -7.05
CA CYS A 156 -2.84 9.15 -6.41
C CYS A 156 -2.59 9.10 -4.90
N VAL A 157 -3.17 8.14 -4.17
CA VAL A 157 -2.96 8.01 -2.72
C VAL A 157 -1.52 7.67 -2.39
N VAL A 158 -0.92 6.73 -3.14
CA VAL A 158 0.48 6.35 -2.93
C VAL A 158 1.43 7.48 -3.30
N SER A 159 1.07 8.36 -4.24
CA SER A 159 1.87 9.55 -4.56
C SER A 159 2.00 10.50 -3.38
N VAL A 160 0.93 10.66 -2.58
CA VAL A 160 0.95 11.44 -1.34
C VAL A 160 1.89 10.80 -0.33
N ASN A 161 1.77 9.49 -0.09
CA ASN A 161 2.67 8.77 0.81
C ASN A 161 4.13 8.85 0.34
N ALA A 162 4.38 8.68 -0.96
CA ALA A 162 5.71 8.77 -1.53
C ALA A 162 6.30 10.19 -1.41
N TRP A 163 5.46 11.22 -1.54
CA TRP A 163 5.85 12.61 -1.35
C TRP A 163 6.18 12.91 0.12
N MET A 164 5.38 12.39 1.07
CA MET A 164 5.69 12.53 2.51
C MET A 164 7.05 11.92 2.86
N ASN A 165 7.51 10.96 2.06
CA ASN A 165 8.79 10.27 2.19
C ASN A 165 9.93 10.95 1.42
N ASN A 166 9.64 11.62 0.31
CA ASN A 166 10.60 12.31 -0.56
C ASN A 166 9.96 13.61 -1.08
N PRO A 167 9.93 14.68 -0.26
CA PRO A 167 9.23 15.91 -0.60
C PRO A 167 9.85 16.58 -1.84
N ALA A 168 9.00 16.99 -2.78
CA ALA A 168 9.40 17.65 -4.01
C ALA A 168 8.32 18.62 -4.50
N GLY A 169 8.68 19.52 -5.43
CA GLY A 169 7.70 20.37 -6.10
C GLY A 169 7.22 21.58 -5.29
N PHE A 170 8.04 22.09 -4.37
CA PHE A 170 7.80 23.36 -3.68
C PHE A 170 9.13 23.98 -3.22
N ALA A 171 9.10 25.23 -2.78
CA ALA A 171 10.19 25.92 -2.10
C ALA A 171 9.71 26.41 -0.73
N ILE A 172 10.63 26.51 0.24
CA ILE A 172 10.36 27.16 1.52
C ILE A 172 11.05 28.53 1.49
N VAL A 173 10.27 29.60 1.63
CA VAL A 173 10.78 30.98 1.70
C VAL A 173 10.16 31.62 2.94
N ASP A 174 10.99 32.10 3.86
CA ASP A 174 10.58 32.68 5.15
C ASP A 174 9.58 31.79 5.93
N GLY A 175 9.86 30.48 5.94
CA GLY A 175 9.01 29.48 6.60
C GLY A 175 7.69 29.16 5.87
N ARG A 176 7.38 29.83 4.76
CA ARG A 176 6.16 29.61 3.96
C ARG A 176 6.44 28.72 2.76
N VAL A 177 5.47 27.88 2.40
CA VAL A 177 5.53 27.02 1.22
C VAL A 177 5.12 27.83 0.00
N MET A 178 6.02 27.96 -0.97
CA MET A 178 5.87 28.79 -2.18
C MET A 178 6.28 27.97 -3.42
N ASN A 179 6.02 28.52 -4.62
CA ASN A 179 6.44 27.92 -5.91
C ASN A 179 6.00 26.46 -6.09
N ILE A 180 4.75 26.18 -5.73
CA ILE A 180 4.20 24.83 -5.76
C ILE A 180 4.02 24.36 -7.20
N ASN A 181 4.56 23.16 -7.48
CA ASN A 181 4.37 22.41 -8.69
C ASN A 181 3.75 21.04 -8.32
N PRO A 182 2.41 20.93 -8.36
CA PRO A 182 1.71 19.71 -7.94
C PRO A 182 2.09 18.49 -8.78
N TRP A 183 2.40 18.67 -10.07
CA TRP A 183 2.82 17.57 -10.94
C TRP A 183 4.18 17.00 -10.50
N ARG A 184 5.13 17.86 -10.16
CA ARG A 184 6.43 17.42 -9.64
C ARG A 184 6.30 16.78 -8.25
N ALA A 185 5.35 17.23 -7.43
CA ALA A 185 5.05 16.60 -6.15
C ALA A 185 4.44 15.21 -6.31
N MET A 186 3.45 15.07 -7.20
CA MET A 186 2.77 13.81 -7.50
C MET A 186 3.73 12.78 -8.13
N PHE A 187 4.55 13.21 -9.09
CA PHE A 187 5.56 12.37 -9.74
C PHE A 187 6.94 12.48 -9.08
N ASN A 188 6.98 12.41 -7.74
CA ASN A 188 8.23 12.46 -6.98
C ASN A 188 9.11 11.22 -7.20
N GLY A 189 10.37 11.29 -6.76
CA GLY A 189 11.36 10.25 -7.02
C GLY A 189 10.96 8.85 -6.51
N GLY A 190 10.18 8.76 -5.43
CA GLY A 190 9.82 7.48 -4.79
C GLY A 190 8.54 6.83 -5.31
N VAL A 191 7.72 7.53 -6.10
CA VAL A 191 6.32 7.12 -6.33
C VAL A 191 6.17 5.78 -7.05
N TRP A 192 6.94 5.53 -8.11
CA TRP A 192 6.68 4.40 -9.00
C TRP A 192 6.89 3.03 -8.35
N LEU A 193 7.96 2.88 -7.57
CA LEU A 193 8.23 1.62 -6.87
C LEU A 193 7.26 1.40 -5.71
N GLN A 194 6.90 2.45 -4.96
CA GLN A 194 5.88 2.35 -3.91
C GLN A 194 4.50 2.01 -4.49
N PHE A 195 4.12 2.65 -5.60
CA PHE A 195 2.89 2.35 -6.32
C PHE A 195 2.86 0.91 -6.81
N ALA A 196 3.92 0.45 -7.48
CA ALA A 196 4.01 -0.93 -7.96
C ALA A 196 3.88 -1.94 -6.80
N HIS A 197 4.58 -1.70 -5.68
CA HIS A 197 4.55 -2.56 -4.51
C HIS A 197 3.16 -2.61 -3.85
N MET A 198 2.47 -1.47 -3.74
CA MET A 198 1.11 -1.40 -3.20
C MET A 198 0.10 -2.05 -4.14
N TRP A 199 0.21 -1.79 -5.45
CA TRP A 199 -0.72 -2.29 -6.45
C TRP A 199 -0.66 -3.80 -6.59
N VAL A 200 0.55 -4.39 -6.67
CA VAL A 200 0.72 -5.85 -6.67
C VAL A 200 0.32 -6.46 -5.33
N GLY A 201 0.63 -5.79 -4.21
CA GLY A 201 0.18 -6.19 -2.88
C GLY A 201 -1.34 -6.31 -2.77
N ALA A 202 -2.10 -5.38 -3.38
CA ALA A 202 -3.57 -5.44 -3.39
C ALA A 202 -4.09 -6.70 -4.09
N PHE A 203 -3.50 -7.11 -5.22
CA PHE A 203 -3.84 -8.36 -5.90
C PHE A 203 -3.49 -9.60 -5.07
N MET A 204 -2.37 -9.56 -4.34
CA MET A 204 -1.98 -10.64 -3.44
C MET A 204 -2.99 -10.80 -2.29
N VAL A 205 -3.32 -9.71 -1.60
CA VAL A 205 -4.26 -9.72 -0.47
C VAL A 205 -5.64 -10.16 -0.91
N VAL A 206 -6.23 -9.52 -1.92
CA VAL A 206 -7.58 -9.86 -2.40
C VAL A 206 -7.60 -11.28 -2.95
N GLY A 207 -6.57 -11.67 -3.69
CA GLY A 207 -6.46 -13.01 -4.27
C GLY A 207 -6.45 -14.08 -3.19
N LEU A 208 -5.63 -13.93 -2.15
CA LEU A 208 -5.56 -14.90 -1.04
C LEU A 208 -6.83 -14.90 -0.20
N VAL A 209 -7.40 -13.73 0.13
CA VAL A 209 -8.62 -13.63 0.94
C VAL A 209 -9.81 -14.28 0.21
N VAL A 210 -10.05 -13.93 -1.06
CA VAL A 210 -11.15 -14.52 -1.83
C VAL A 210 -10.93 -16.02 -2.02
N SER A 211 -9.69 -16.44 -2.34
CA SER A 211 -9.35 -17.86 -2.45
C SER A 211 -9.61 -18.60 -1.15
N GLY A 212 -9.28 -18.01 0.01
CA GLY A 212 -9.49 -18.59 1.33
C GLY A 212 -10.96 -18.90 1.61
N VAL A 213 -11.88 -18.01 1.23
CA VAL A 213 -13.33 -18.24 1.36
C VAL A 213 -13.77 -19.48 0.58
N TYR A 214 -13.28 -19.64 -0.66
CA TYR A 214 -13.63 -20.78 -1.50
C TYR A 214 -12.89 -22.07 -1.09
N ALA A 215 -11.64 -21.95 -0.64
CA ALA A 215 -10.84 -23.05 -0.10
C ALA A 215 -11.52 -23.66 1.14
N PHE A 216 -12.05 -22.82 2.03
CA PHE A 216 -12.84 -23.30 3.17
C PHE A 216 -14.07 -24.11 2.73
N GLY A 217 -14.77 -23.65 1.68
CA GLY A 217 -15.88 -24.39 1.09
C GLY A 217 -15.44 -25.74 0.50
N LEU A 218 -14.32 -25.77 -0.22
CA LEU A 218 -13.74 -26.99 -0.78
C LEU A 218 -13.34 -28.00 0.31
N LEU A 219 -12.72 -27.53 1.40
CA LEU A 219 -12.38 -28.35 2.58
C LEU A 219 -13.62 -28.93 3.29
N ARG A 220 -14.77 -28.26 3.18
CA ARG A 220 -16.07 -28.73 3.66
C ARG A 220 -16.80 -29.64 2.66
N GLY A 221 -16.13 -30.09 1.60
CA GLY A 221 -16.67 -31.02 0.61
C GLY A 221 -17.46 -30.38 -0.53
N ARG A 222 -17.49 -29.05 -0.65
CA ARG A 222 -18.18 -28.35 -1.76
C ARG A 222 -17.31 -28.28 -3.00
N VAL A 223 -17.18 -29.41 -3.70
CA VAL A 223 -16.22 -29.60 -4.82
C VAL A 223 -16.78 -29.25 -6.21
N ASP A 224 -17.88 -28.51 -6.28
CA ASP A 224 -18.55 -28.12 -7.51
C ASP A 224 -17.80 -27.02 -8.28
N GLY A 225 -18.22 -26.79 -9.53
CA GLY A 225 -17.58 -25.83 -10.43
C GLY A 225 -17.53 -24.40 -9.87
N HIS A 226 -18.52 -23.98 -9.07
CA HIS A 226 -18.55 -22.64 -8.47
C HIS A 226 -17.39 -22.46 -7.49
N HIS A 227 -17.15 -23.43 -6.62
CA HIS A 227 -16.08 -23.34 -5.63
C HIS A 227 -14.70 -23.53 -6.25
N ARG A 228 -14.57 -24.42 -7.25
CA ARG A 228 -13.31 -24.58 -7.99
C ARG A 228 -12.91 -23.32 -8.74
N LEU A 229 -13.84 -22.70 -9.47
CA LEU A 229 -13.58 -21.46 -10.19
C LEU A 229 -13.34 -20.28 -9.23
N GLY A 230 -14.16 -20.20 -8.18
CA GLY A 230 -14.04 -19.19 -7.13
C GLY A 230 -12.72 -19.25 -6.36
N PHE A 231 -12.12 -20.43 -6.22
CA PHE A 231 -10.77 -20.59 -5.69
C PHE A 231 -9.71 -20.26 -6.76
N THR A 232 -9.78 -20.89 -7.93
CA THR A 232 -8.67 -20.91 -8.90
C THR A 232 -8.36 -19.51 -9.45
N VAL A 233 -9.37 -18.73 -9.82
CA VAL A 233 -9.15 -17.41 -10.43
C VAL A 233 -8.39 -16.45 -9.50
N PRO A 234 -8.88 -16.14 -8.29
CA PRO A 234 -8.16 -15.26 -7.37
C PRO A 234 -6.83 -15.88 -6.91
N PHE A 235 -6.73 -17.20 -6.82
CA PHE A 235 -5.48 -17.87 -6.44
C PHE A 235 -4.39 -17.71 -7.51
N VAL A 236 -4.75 -17.72 -8.80
CA VAL A 236 -3.81 -17.44 -9.89
C VAL A 236 -3.27 -16.01 -9.78
N PHE A 237 -4.13 -15.01 -9.56
CA PHE A 237 -3.68 -13.63 -9.34
C PHE A 237 -2.76 -13.53 -8.11
N ALA A 238 -3.14 -14.16 -7.00
CA ALA A 238 -2.32 -14.20 -5.79
C ALA A 238 -0.97 -14.88 -6.05
N SER A 239 -0.93 -15.98 -6.79
CA SER A 239 0.31 -16.71 -7.08
C SER A 239 1.27 -15.89 -7.93
N VAL A 240 0.76 -15.21 -8.96
CA VAL A 240 1.58 -14.29 -9.78
C VAL A 240 2.09 -13.13 -8.93
N ALA A 241 1.22 -12.54 -8.10
CA ALA A 241 1.60 -11.46 -7.21
C ALA A 241 2.63 -11.91 -6.16
N ALA A 242 2.51 -13.12 -5.60
CA ALA A 242 3.44 -13.66 -4.61
C ALA A 242 4.86 -13.88 -5.16
N VAL A 243 5.00 -14.11 -6.48
CA VAL A 243 6.32 -14.17 -7.14
C VAL A 243 6.83 -12.77 -7.47
N ALA A 244 5.96 -11.87 -7.93
CA ALA A 244 6.34 -10.51 -8.32
C ALA A 244 6.67 -9.60 -7.12
N GLN A 245 5.93 -9.75 -6.02
CA GLN A 245 6.00 -8.85 -4.85
C GLN A 245 7.40 -8.81 -4.22
N PRO A 246 8.09 -9.94 -3.92
CA PRO A 246 9.42 -9.91 -3.35
C PRO A 246 10.46 -9.27 -4.28
N LEU A 247 10.31 -9.42 -5.60
CA LEU A 247 11.20 -8.79 -6.57
C LEU A 247 11.06 -7.28 -6.56
N ILE A 248 9.82 -6.78 -6.55
CA ILE A 248 9.53 -5.34 -6.44
C ILE A 248 10.02 -4.81 -5.08
N GLY A 249 9.78 -5.57 -4.00
CA GLY A 249 10.23 -5.25 -2.65
C GLY A 249 11.75 -5.15 -2.55
N HIS A 250 12.48 -6.07 -3.16
CA HIS A 250 13.94 -6.06 -3.20
C HIS A 250 14.48 -4.81 -3.91
N VAL A 251 13.93 -4.46 -5.09
CA VAL A 251 14.32 -3.23 -5.81
C VAL A 251 13.98 -1.97 -5.01
N LEU A 252 12.83 -1.96 -4.32
CA LEU A 252 12.45 -0.86 -3.44
C LEU A 252 13.40 -0.74 -2.24
N GLY A 253 13.75 -1.87 -1.60
CA GLY A 253 14.67 -1.94 -0.45
C GLY A 253 16.06 -1.41 -0.77
N MET A 254 16.61 -1.78 -1.94
CA MET A 254 17.90 -1.24 -2.41
C MET A 254 17.89 0.29 -2.53
N ARG A 255 16.75 0.89 -2.90
CA ARG A 255 16.63 2.35 -3.03
C ARG A 255 16.47 3.08 -1.71
N ILE A 256 15.87 2.41 -0.70
CA ILE A 256 15.73 2.95 0.66
C ILE A 256 17.10 3.21 1.28
N HIS A 257 18.12 2.42 0.93
CA HIS A 257 19.50 2.67 1.39
C HIS A 257 19.97 4.10 1.12
N ASP A 258 19.76 4.61 -0.10
CA ASP A 258 20.29 5.91 -0.51
C ASP A 258 19.44 7.08 0.02
N THR A 259 18.13 6.87 0.20
CA THR A 259 17.20 7.96 0.52
C THR A 259 16.72 7.97 1.97
N GLN A 260 16.71 6.82 2.65
CA GLN A 260 16.12 6.63 3.98
C GLN A 260 16.91 5.60 4.82
N PRO A 261 18.20 5.86 5.12
CA PRO A 261 19.06 4.91 5.82
C PRO A 261 18.55 4.50 7.20
N ALA A 262 17.82 5.37 7.91
CA ALA A 262 17.21 5.06 9.21
C ALA A 262 16.18 3.94 9.15
N LYS A 263 15.39 3.87 8.06
CA LYS A 263 14.44 2.78 7.89
C LYS A 263 15.13 1.47 7.58
N LEU A 264 16.16 1.52 6.73
CA LEU A 264 16.93 0.31 6.41
C LEU A 264 17.64 -0.24 7.65
N ALA A 265 18.30 0.62 8.43
CA ALA A 265 18.95 0.23 9.67
C ALA A 265 17.95 -0.40 10.67
N ALA A 266 16.75 0.16 10.77
CA ALA A 266 15.68 -0.42 11.58
C ALA A 266 15.15 -1.75 11.03
N PHE A 267 15.00 -1.91 9.70
CA PHE A 267 14.59 -3.18 9.09
C PHE A 267 15.59 -4.31 9.36
N GLU A 268 16.89 -4.03 9.26
CA GLU A 268 17.96 -5.01 9.47
C GLU A 268 18.37 -5.14 10.95
N LEU A 269 17.75 -4.36 11.84
CA LEU A 269 18.08 -4.26 13.27
C LEU A 269 19.60 -4.06 13.47
N ALA A 270 20.21 -3.22 12.64
CA ALA A 270 21.64 -2.97 12.62
C ALA A 270 22.01 -1.88 13.64
N GLU A 271 22.59 -2.27 14.78
CA GLU A 271 23.08 -1.33 15.79
C GLU A 271 24.22 -0.48 15.24
N THR A 272 25.23 -1.14 14.68
CA THR A 272 26.43 -0.52 14.12
C THR A 272 26.55 -0.82 12.64
N THR A 273 27.34 -0.01 11.93
CA THR A 273 27.60 -0.27 10.51
C THR A 273 28.40 -1.55 10.33
N GLU A 274 27.81 -2.55 9.70
CA GLU A 274 28.37 -3.89 9.57
C GLU A 274 28.60 -4.28 8.11
N GLY A 275 29.79 -4.77 7.80
CA GLY A 275 30.16 -5.36 6.52
C GLY A 275 31.09 -6.55 6.71
N PRO A 276 30.68 -7.79 6.38
CA PRO A 276 29.33 -8.20 5.95
C PRO A 276 28.30 -8.20 7.09
N SER A 277 27.14 -7.57 6.86
CA SER A 277 25.97 -7.58 7.76
C SER A 277 25.15 -8.89 7.65
N PRO A 278 24.72 -9.49 8.78
CA PRO A 278 23.83 -10.64 8.83
C PRO A 278 22.37 -10.25 8.57
N LEU A 279 21.56 -11.18 8.04
CA LEU A 279 20.11 -11.06 8.12
C LEU A 279 19.69 -11.49 9.53
N ARG A 280 19.10 -10.59 10.30
CA ARG A 280 18.58 -10.87 11.64
C ARG A 280 17.14 -11.33 11.53
N LEU A 281 16.84 -12.57 11.92
CA LEU A 281 15.48 -13.09 11.99
C LEU A 281 14.93 -12.93 13.41
N GLY A 282 13.80 -12.23 13.51
CA GLY A 282 13.28 -11.78 14.81
C GLY A 282 14.29 -10.93 15.58
N GLY A 283 14.14 -10.92 16.90
CA GLY A 283 14.96 -10.12 17.78
C GLY A 283 14.38 -8.75 18.09
N LEU A 284 14.91 -8.13 19.14
CA LEU A 284 14.47 -6.85 19.68
C LEU A 284 15.68 -6.04 20.11
N LEU A 285 15.64 -4.73 19.87
CA LEU A 285 16.56 -3.76 20.44
C LEU A 285 16.11 -3.45 21.87
N ILE A 286 16.93 -3.80 22.87
CA ILE A 286 16.71 -3.58 24.30
C ILE A 286 18.01 -3.07 24.92
N ASP A 287 17.96 -1.91 25.57
CA ASP A 287 19.14 -1.21 26.10
C ASP A 287 20.22 -1.00 25.04
N ASP A 288 19.80 -0.53 23.85
CA ASP A 288 20.64 -0.31 22.67
C ASP A 288 21.42 -1.54 22.18
N ARG A 289 20.94 -2.75 22.52
CA ARG A 289 21.51 -4.02 22.06
C ARG A 289 20.43 -4.94 21.52
N VAL A 290 20.74 -5.61 20.42
CA VAL A 290 19.95 -6.65 19.80
C VAL A 290 19.97 -7.87 20.71
N ARG A 291 18.78 -8.33 21.07
CA ARG A 291 18.58 -9.55 21.84
C ARG A 291 17.63 -10.47 21.10
N TRP A 292 17.86 -11.77 21.26
CA TRP A 292 16.99 -12.84 20.72
C TRP A 292 16.84 -12.87 19.19
N SER A 293 17.81 -12.33 18.44
CA SER A 293 17.87 -12.51 16.99
C SER A 293 18.51 -13.85 16.63
N LEU A 294 18.04 -14.44 15.53
CA LEU A 294 18.75 -15.51 14.83
C LEU A 294 19.45 -14.92 13.61
N ASP A 295 20.77 -14.93 13.62
CA ASP A 295 21.56 -14.24 12.59
C ASP A 295 21.96 -15.23 11.48
N ILE A 296 21.61 -14.90 10.24
CA ILE A 296 22.08 -15.62 9.05
C ILE A 296 23.22 -14.79 8.42
N PRO A 297 24.49 -15.27 8.50
CA PRO A 297 25.63 -14.49 8.06
C PRO A 297 25.56 -14.05 6.60
N ARG A 298 26.01 -12.81 6.31
CA ARG A 298 26.11 -12.18 4.97
C ARG A 298 24.80 -11.94 4.22
N LEU A 299 23.71 -12.59 4.62
CA LEU A 299 22.46 -12.53 3.88
C LEU A 299 21.82 -11.13 3.93
N GLY A 300 22.00 -10.38 5.02
CA GLY A 300 21.56 -8.98 5.11
C GLY A 300 22.24 -8.08 4.09
N SER A 301 23.55 -8.29 3.87
CA SER A 301 24.30 -7.57 2.82
C SER A 301 23.80 -7.91 1.41
N ILE A 302 23.46 -9.18 1.14
CA ILE A 302 22.91 -9.60 -0.15
C ILE A 302 21.53 -8.95 -0.39
N ILE A 303 20.64 -9.00 0.60
CA ILE A 303 19.27 -8.51 0.46
C ILE A 303 19.24 -6.99 0.37
N ALA A 304 20.01 -6.28 1.19
CA ALA A 304 19.99 -4.82 1.25
C ALA A 304 20.86 -4.15 0.17
N ARG A 305 21.95 -4.80 -0.24
CA ARG A 305 23.01 -4.17 -1.06
C ARG A 305 23.38 -4.97 -2.32
N ASN A 306 22.79 -6.15 -2.54
CA ASN A 306 23.14 -7.06 -3.62
C ASN A 306 24.66 -7.37 -3.68
N SER A 307 25.27 -7.51 -2.50
CA SER A 307 26.71 -7.76 -2.34
C SER A 307 26.94 -8.64 -1.12
N LEU A 308 27.97 -9.49 -1.18
CA LEU A 308 28.32 -10.37 -0.06
C LEU A 308 28.93 -9.62 1.12
N ASP A 309 29.58 -8.49 0.86
CA ASP A 309 30.45 -7.81 1.83
C ASP A 309 30.14 -6.31 1.97
N ALA A 310 29.24 -5.75 1.17
CA ALA A 310 28.92 -4.33 1.25
C ALA A 310 28.28 -3.98 2.61
N PRO A 311 28.75 -2.92 3.28
CA PRO A 311 28.24 -2.59 4.59
C PRO A 311 26.80 -2.08 4.53
N VAL A 312 26.03 -2.41 5.57
CA VAL A 312 24.71 -1.85 5.87
C VAL A 312 24.88 -0.79 6.95
N PRO A 313 24.38 0.45 6.76
CA PRO A 313 24.46 1.50 7.77
C PRO A 313 23.78 1.08 9.08
N GLY A 314 24.46 1.32 10.19
CA GLY A 314 23.93 1.11 11.54
C GLY A 314 23.14 2.31 12.04
N LEU A 315 22.31 2.08 13.06
CA LEU A 315 21.59 3.11 13.81
C LEU A 315 22.56 4.10 14.48
N ASP A 316 23.76 3.67 14.86
CA ASP A 316 24.84 4.51 15.41
C ASP A 316 25.27 5.66 14.50
N THR A 317 25.07 5.53 13.18
CA THR A 317 25.39 6.58 12.21
C THR A 317 24.31 7.65 12.08
N ILE A 318 23.18 7.50 12.79
CA ILE A 318 21.99 8.32 12.63
C ILE A 318 21.67 8.96 14.00
N PRO A 319 21.35 10.26 14.04
CA PRO A 319 20.91 10.90 15.28
C PRO A 319 19.71 10.17 15.89
N GLU A 320 19.73 9.93 17.20
CA GLU A 320 18.66 9.21 17.92
C GLU A 320 17.29 9.87 17.74
N THR A 321 17.24 11.20 17.59
CA THR A 321 16.02 11.96 17.29
C THR A 321 15.38 11.60 15.95
N ASP A 322 16.15 11.05 15.02
CA ASP A 322 15.72 10.66 13.68
C ASP A 322 15.45 9.15 13.58
N TRP A 323 15.59 8.42 14.68
CA TRP A 323 15.30 6.98 14.70
C TRP A 323 13.79 6.75 14.56
N PRO A 324 13.37 5.82 13.68
CA PRO A 324 12.00 5.33 13.74
C PRO A 324 11.80 4.50 15.01
N PRO A 325 10.55 4.16 15.38
CA PRO A 325 10.29 3.14 16.40
C PRO A 325 10.88 1.78 15.96
N VAL A 326 12.13 1.52 16.35
CA VAL A 326 12.98 0.48 15.75
C VAL A 326 12.33 -0.90 15.82
N ASN A 327 11.92 -1.33 17.02
CA ASN A 327 11.33 -2.66 17.21
C ASN A 327 10.04 -2.86 16.42
N ILE A 328 9.15 -1.87 16.40
CA ILE A 328 7.89 -1.95 15.64
C ILE A 328 8.19 -2.03 14.14
N THR A 329 9.15 -1.24 13.68
CA THR A 329 9.54 -1.16 12.27
C THR A 329 10.20 -2.47 11.80
N HIS A 330 11.10 -3.04 12.61
CA HIS A 330 11.75 -4.32 12.36
C HIS A 330 10.74 -5.47 12.28
N LEU A 331 9.88 -5.60 13.31
CA LEU A 331 8.90 -6.68 13.37
C LEU A 331 7.86 -6.59 12.24
N ALA A 332 7.45 -5.37 11.86
CA ALA A 332 6.54 -5.16 10.74
C ALA A 332 7.19 -5.58 9.40
N PHE A 333 8.46 -5.26 9.20
CA PHE A 333 9.21 -5.69 8.01
C PHE A 333 9.36 -7.21 7.96
N GLN A 334 9.80 -7.83 9.06
CA GLN A 334 9.92 -9.29 9.18
C GLN A 334 8.60 -10.03 8.96
N SER A 335 7.48 -9.49 9.45
CA SER A 335 6.16 -10.11 9.27
C SER A 335 5.63 -9.98 7.84
N MET A 336 6.09 -8.95 7.11
CA MET A 336 5.69 -8.69 5.73
C MET A 336 6.44 -9.60 4.74
N VAL A 337 7.73 -9.85 4.98
CA VAL A 337 8.60 -10.73 4.18
C VAL A 337 8.20 -12.19 4.37
#